data_AF-M1YKH0-F1
#
_entry.id   AF-M1YKH0-F1
#
_cell.length_a   1.000
_cell.length_b   1.000
_cell.length_c   1.000
_cell.angle_alpha   90.00
_cell.angle_beta   90.00
_cell.angle_gamma   90.00
#
_symmetry.space_group_name_H-M   'P 1'
#
loop_
_entity.id
_entity.type
_entity.pdbx_description
1 polymer ?
#
loop_
_entity_poly.entity_id
_entity_poly.type
_entity_poly.pdbx_seq_one_letter_code
_entity_poly.pdbx_strand_id
1 'polypeptide(L)'
;LNDTIVVFDRIRENTRRRGKETLASLINTSINQTLSRTLLTSGTTLLVVLALFFLGGEIIHDFSFALLVGIAIGTYSSIFIASVFLVFWETRSKRAKKA
;
A
#
# COMPACT_ATOMS: atom_id res chain seq x y z
N LEU A 1 0.54 5.08 -6.76
CA LEU A 1 1.09 4.26 -7.86
C LEU A 1 2.40 3.58 -7.48
N ASN A 2 3.43 4.32 -7.06
CA ASN A 2 4.74 3.74 -6.71
C ASN A 2 4.62 2.64 -5.62
N ASP A 3 3.85 2.94 -4.57
CA ASP A 3 3.61 2.03 -3.44
C ASP A 3 3.03 0.67 -3.88
N THR A 4 2.09 0.67 -4.82
CA THR A 4 1.47 -0.54 -5.36
C THR A 4 2.48 -1.44 -6.08
N ILE A 5 3.34 -0.86 -6.92
CA ILE A 5 4.35 -1.60 -7.70
C ILE A 5 5.36 -2.24 -6.74
N VAL A 6 5.85 -1.50 -5.74
CA VAL A 6 6.82 -2.01 -4.77
C VAL A 6 6.25 -3.16 -3.93
N VAL A 7 4.99 -3.05 -3.50
CA VAL A 7 4.31 -4.13 -2.75
C VAL A 7 4.15 -5.39 -3.61
N PHE A 8 3.65 -5.24 -4.85
CA PHE A 8 3.46 -6.38 -5.75
C PHE A 8 4.78 -7.05 -6.15
N ASP A 9 5.82 -6.26 -6.42
CA ASP A 9 7.14 -6.79 -6.73
C ASP A 9 7.73 -7.57 -5.55
N ARG A 10 7.56 -7.06 -4.32
CA ARG A 10 8.05 -7.73 -3.12
C ARG A 10 7.32 -9.04 -2.82
N ILE A 11 6.01 -9.09 -3.04
CA ILE A 11 5.22 -10.32 -2.96
C ILE A 11 5.75 -11.35 -3.97
N ARG A 12 6.02 -10.93 -5.21
CA ARG A 12 6.56 -11.79 -6.27
C ARG A 12 7.95 -12.33 -5.91
N GLU A 13 8.83 -11.47 -5.40
CA GLU A 13 10.18 -11.83 -5.01
C GLU A 13 10.19 -12.84 -3.86
N ASN A 14 9.39 -12.59 -2.81
CA ASN A 14 9.28 -13.50 -1.69
C ASN A 14 8.67 -14.85 -2.11
N THR A 15 7.66 -14.84 -2.99
CA THR A 15 7.03 -16.06 -3.53
C THR A 15 8.02 -16.93 -4.29
N ARG A 16 8.97 -16.33 -5.02
CA ARG A 16 10.00 -17.04 -5.78
C ARG A 16 11.13 -17.59 -4.89
N ARG A 17 11.40 -16.99 -3.72
CA ARG A 17 12.51 -17.37 -2.82
C ARG A 17 12.15 -18.41 -1.76
N ARG A 18 10.86 -18.61 -1.42
CA ARG A 18 10.43 -19.49 -0.31
C ARG A 18 9.32 -20.46 -0.72
N GLY A 19 9.69 -21.59 -1.30
CA GLY A 19 8.76 -22.62 -1.82
C GLY A 19 8.01 -23.47 -0.78
N LYS A 20 8.09 -23.18 0.53
CA LYS A 20 7.47 -24.00 1.60
C LYS A 20 6.78 -23.22 2.73
N GLU A 21 6.79 -21.89 2.73
CA GLU A 21 6.04 -21.13 3.74
C GLU A 21 4.58 -20.91 3.33
N THR A 22 3.70 -20.80 4.31
CA THR A 22 2.31 -20.42 4.04
C THR A 22 2.28 -19.06 3.36
N LEU A 23 1.55 -18.97 2.24
CA LEU A 23 1.37 -17.73 1.49
C LEU A 23 0.93 -16.55 2.39
N ALA A 24 0.18 -16.82 3.46
CA ALA A 24 -0.19 -15.83 4.46
C ALA A 24 1.01 -15.23 5.22
N SER A 25 1.96 -16.07 5.68
CA SER A 25 3.18 -15.61 6.33
C SER A 25 4.02 -14.75 5.39
N LEU A 26 4.15 -15.21 4.15
CA LEU A 26 4.94 -14.57 3.11
C LEU A 26 4.40 -13.19 2.73
N ILE A 27 3.08 -13.07 2.58
CA ILE A 27 2.41 -11.79 2.30
C ILE A 27 2.55 -10.86 3.51
N ASN A 28 2.33 -11.35 4.74
CA ASN A 28 2.49 -10.54 5.95
C ASN A 28 3.92 -9.98 6.09
N THR A 29 4.94 -10.81 5.83
CA THR A 29 6.33 -10.36 5.81
C THR A 29 6.60 -9.36 4.69
N SER A 30 6.03 -9.57 3.49
CA SER A 30 6.19 -8.66 2.35
C SER A 30 5.57 -7.28 2.62
N ILE A 31 4.39 -7.26 3.25
CA ILE A 31 3.70 -6.04 3.65
C ILE A 31 4.52 -5.32 4.72
N ASN A 32 4.92 -5.99 5.81
CA ASN A 32 5.71 -5.35 6.86
C ASN A 32 7.05 -4.77 6.35
N GLN A 33 7.69 -5.42 5.36
CA GLN A 33 8.93 -4.90 4.76
C GLN A 33 8.72 -3.65 3.89
N THR A 34 7.55 -3.52 3.26
CA THR A 34 7.23 -2.40 2.36
C THR A 34 6.50 -1.26 3.07
N LEU A 35 5.82 -1.58 4.19
CA LEU A 35 4.98 -0.66 4.96
C LEU A 35 5.75 0.56 5.46
N SER A 36 6.93 0.37 6.06
CA SER A 36 7.74 1.49 6.56
C SER A 36 8.14 2.45 5.44
N ARG A 37 8.50 1.92 4.26
CA ARG A 37 8.86 2.76 3.11
C ARG A 37 7.65 3.54 2.62
N THR A 38 6.52 2.85 2.39
CA THR A 38 5.29 3.49 1.88
C THR A 38 4.71 4.50 2.85
N LEU A 39 4.77 4.25 4.17
CA LEU A 39 4.32 5.21 5.18
C LEU A 39 5.22 6.43 5.26
N LEU A 40 6.54 6.26 5.12
CA LEU A 40 7.47 7.39 5.12
C LEU A 40 7.31 8.26 3.86
N THR A 41 7.21 7.67 2.67
CA THR A 41 7.03 8.42 1.42
C THR A 41 5.67 9.08 1.34
N SER A 42 4.58 8.37 1.67
CA SER A 42 3.24 8.97 1.70
C SER A 42 3.10 10.00 2.82
N GLY A 43 3.61 9.74 4.02
CA GLY A 43 3.51 10.68 5.15
C GLY A 43 4.28 11.98 4.93
N THR A 44 5.50 11.92 4.38
CA THR A 44 6.28 13.13 4.06
C THR A 44 5.63 13.95 2.95
N THR A 45 5.08 13.32 1.91
CA THR A 45 4.34 14.03 0.86
C THR A 45 3.04 14.64 1.39
N LEU A 46 2.33 13.95 2.29
CA LEU A 46 1.14 14.48 2.95
C LEU A 46 1.45 15.71 3.81
N LEU A 47 2.57 15.70 4.54
CA LEU A 47 3.06 16.86 5.29
C LEU A 47 3.34 18.07 4.38
N VAL A 48 4.01 17.86 3.25
CA VAL A 48 4.31 18.93 2.28
C VAL A 48 3.01 19.49 1.67
N VAL A 49 2.06 18.62 1.30
CA VAL A 49 0.79 19.06 0.72
C VAL A 49 -0.08 19.78 1.74
N LEU A 50 -0.07 19.34 3.01
CA LEU A 50 -0.75 20.06 4.11
C LEU A 50 -0.14 21.45 4.30
N ALA A 51 1.20 21.57 4.28
CA ALA A 51 1.85 22.86 4.36
C ALA A 51 1.44 23.77 3.18
N LEU A 52 1.40 23.25 1.95
CA LEU A 52 0.93 24.00 0.78
C LEU A 52 -0.55 24.40 0.88
N PHE A 53 -1.39 23.55 1.44
CA PHE A 53 -2.82 23.83 1.61
C PHE A 53 -3.09 24.96 2.61
N PHE A 54 -2.38 24.97 3.74
CA PHE A 54 -2.55 25.99 4.78
C PHE A 54 -1.73 27.27 4.56
N LEU A 55 -0.52 27.16 4.01
CA LEU A 55 0.44 28.28 3.88
C LEU A 55 0.62 28.78 2.44
N GLY A 56 0.03 28.11 1.45
CA GLY A 56 0.29 28.39 0.03
C GLY A 56 -0.44 29.59 -0.57
N GLY A 57 -1.50 30.09 0.08
CA GLY A 57 -2.34 31.16 -0.47
C GLY A 57 -3.35 30.69 -1.54
N GLU A 58 -4.19 31.60 -2.03
CA GLU A 58 -5.38 31.27 -2.85
C GLU A 58 -5.05 30.55 -4.17
N ILE A 59 -3.96 30.93 -4.85
CA ILE A 59 -3.64 30.43 -6.20
C ILE A 59 -3.34 28.93 -6.21
N ILE A 60 -2.71 28.41 -5.15
CA ILE A 60 -2.33 27.00 -5.03
C ILE A 60 -3.24 26.21 -4.10
N HIS A 61 -4.29 26.82 -3.57
CA HIS A 61 -5.23 26.16 -2.67
C HIS A 61 -6.01 25.04 -3.39
N ASP A 62 -6.59 25.33 -4.54
CA ASP A 62 -7.35 24.34 -5.32
C ASP A 62 -6.45 23.20 -5.83
N PHE A 63 -5.21 23.54 -6.20
CA PHE A 63 -4.21 22.56 -6.64
C PHE A 63 -3.77 21.64 -5.49
N SER A 64 -3.47 22.21 -4.33
CA SER A 64 -3.10 21.43 -3.14
C SER A 64 -4.26 20.61 -2.60
N PHE A 65 -5.50 21.09 -2.72
CA PHE A 65 -6.70 20.30 -2.42
C PHE A 65 -6.83 19.07 -3.32
N ALA A 66 -6.66 19.24 -4.64
CA ALA A 66 -6.68 18.12 -5.59
C ALA A 66 -5.57 17.09 -5.28
N LEU A 67 -4.37 17.55 -4.94
CA LEU A 67 -3.27 16.68 -4.50
C LEU A 67 -3.60 15.94 -3.20
N LEU A 68 -4.20 16.61 -2.23
CA LEU A 68 -4.55 16.04 -0.93
C LEU A 68 -5.56 14.90 -1.08
N VAL A 69 -6.62 15.11 -1.89
CA VAL A 69 -7.60 14.07 -2.21
C VAL A 69 -6.95 12.91 -2.98
N GLY A 70 -6.09 13.21 -3.97
CA GLY A 70 -5.39 12.20 -4.75
C GLY A 70 -4.46 11.32 -3.91
N ILE A 71 -3.70 11.91 -2.99
CA ILE A 71 -2.82 11.18 -2.07
C ILE A 71 -3.66 10.36 -1.08
N ALA A 72 -4.71 10.92 -0.49
CA ALA A 72 -5.56 10.20 0.46
C ALA A 72 -6.18 8.93 -0.17
N ILE A 73 -6.77 9.05 -1.36
CA ILE A 73 -7.35 7.91 -2.09
C ILE A 73 -6.25 6.94 -2.55
N GLY A 74 -5.12 7.46 -3.05
CA GLY A 74 -4.00 6.65 -3.54
C GLY A 74 -3.31 5.82 -2.46
N THR A 75 -3.08 6.41 -1.29
CA THR A 75 -2.47 5.73 -0.13
C THR A 75 -3.42 4.70 0.45
N TYR A 76 -4.72 5.05 0.61
CA TYR A 76 -5.74 4.10 1.06
C TYR A 76 -5.85 2.89 0.11
N SER A 77 -5.97 3.14 -1.19
CA SER A 77 -6.07 2.09 -2.22
C SER A 77 -4.84 1.17 -2.23
N SER A 78 -3.64 1.74 -2.13
CA SER A 78 -2.39 0.96 -2.16
C SER A 78 -2.26 0.01 -0.97
N ILE A 79 -2.71 0.43 0.22
CA ILE A 79 -2.66 -0.39 1.44
C ILE A 79 -3.81 -1.43 1.43
N PHE A 80 -5.02 -1.04 1.05
CA PHE A 80 -6.17 -1.96 1.05
C PHE A 80 -6.10 -3.06 -0.01
N ILE A 81 -5.49 -2.81 -1.17
CA ILE A 81 -5.30 -3.86 -2.19
C ILE A 81 -4.42 -5.00 -1.65
N ALA A 82 -3.46 -4.71 -0.77
CA ALA A 82 -2.68 -5.74 -0.10
C ALA A 82 -3.55 -6.60 0.85
N SER A 83 -4.48 -5.96 1.56
CA SER A 83 -5.46 -6.63 2.44
C SER A 83 -6.47 -7.48 1.66
N VAL A 84 -6.93 -7.01 0.49
CA VAL A 84 -7.84 -7.77 -0.40
C VAL A 84 -7.17 -9.07 -0.86
N PHE A 85 -5.87 -9.05 -1.10
CA PHE A 85 -5.11 -10.26 -1.43
C PHE A 85 -5.08 -11.27 -0.28
N LEU A 86 -4.95 -10.81 0.97
CA LEU A 86 -5.04 -11.64 2.18
C LEU A 86 -6.39 -12.36 2.29
N VAL A 87 -7.50 -11.63 2.12
CA VAL A 87 -8.87 -12.16 2.23
C VAL A 87 -9.22 -13.11 1.08
N PHE A 88 -8.86 -12.74 -0.15
CA PHE A 88 -9.13 -13.58 -1.33
C PHE A 88 -8.38 -14.91 -1.26
N TRP A 89 -7.19 -14.93 -0.65
CA TRP A 89 -6.39 -16.13 -0.52
C TRP A 89 -6.72 -16.98 0.70
N GLU A 90 -7.06 -16.38 1.86
CA GLU A 90 -7.54 -17.15 3.02
C GLU A 90 -8.77 -18.00 2.64
N THR A 91 -9.66 -17.43 1.82
CA THR A 91 -10.82 -18.13 1.27
C THR A 91 -10.43 -19.34 0.40
N ARG A 92 -9.33 -19.24 -0.36
CA ARG A 92 -8.81 -20.34 -1.20
C ARG A 92 -8.05 -21.41 -0.40
N SER A 93 -7.33 -21.02 0.64
CA SER A 93 -6.63 -21.92 1.57
C SER A 93 -7.60 -22.74 2.42
N LYS A 94 -8.69 -22.13 2.91
CA LYS A 94 -9.77 -22.85 3.61
C LYS A 94 -10.50 -23.83 2.69
N ARG A 95 -10.66 -23.53 1.40
CA ARG A 95 -11.21 -24.47 0.40
C ARG A 95 -10.29 -25.67 0.14
N ALA A 96 -8.97 -25.47 0.08
CA ALA A 96 -8.01 -26.55 -0.18
C ALA A 96 -7.80 -27.51 1.01
N LYS A 97 -8.12 -27.10 2.25
CA LYS A 97 -8.10 -27.97 3.44
C LYS A 97 -9.41 -28.75 3.65
N LYS A 98 -10.46 -28.47 2.89
CA LYS A 98 -11.80 -29.05 3.04
C LYS A 98 -12.19 -30.00 1.90
N ALA A 99 -11.30 -30.19 0.93
CA ALA A 99 -11.37 -31.20 -0.13
C ALA A 99 -10.23 -32.20 0.08
#